data_AF-W4N9K9-F1
#
_entry.id   AF-W4N9K9-F1
#
_cell.length_a   1.000
_cell.length_b   1.000
_cell.length_c   1.000
_cell.angle_alpha   90.00
_cell.angle_beta   90.00
_cell.angle_gamma   90.00
#
_symmetry.space_group_name_H-M   'P 1'
#
loop_
_entity.id
_entity.type
_entity.pdbx_description
1 polymer ?
#
loop_
_entity_poly.entity_id
_entity_poly.type
_entity_poly.pdbx_seq_one_letter_code
_entity_poly.pdbx_strand_id
1 'polypeptide(L)'
;MNNVLSIAWKLEWLQVHGYVREINGEQTLSTKALSLISKVPVVRLRLAVAKGMLEEGNTFHIPEDMLRDMRRGIKELQAKYNTTSMIEILYAEATK
;
A
#
# COMPACT_ATOMS: atom_id res chain seq x y z
N MET A 1 18.25 21.41 -8.68
CA MET A 1 18.02 20.40 -9.75
C MET A 1 17.03 19.39 -9.21
N ASN A 2 15.78 19.41 -9.66
CA ASN A 2 14.78 18.43 -9.27
C ASN A 2 15.11 17.13 -9.99
N ASN A 3 15.67 16.16 -9.27
CA ASN A 3 15.97 14.84 -9.81
C ASN A 3 14.62 14.09 -9.95
N VAL A 4 13.97 14.24 -11.11
CA VAL A 4 12.71 13.53 -11.39
C VAL A 4 13.06 12.08 -11.67
N LEU A 5 13.10 11.27 -10.61
CA LEU A 5 13.23 9.82 -10.73
C LEU A 5 12.03 9.26 -11.49
N SER A 6 12.28 8.35 -12.44
CA SER A 6 11.22 7.74 -13.23
C SER A 6 10.32 6.84 -12.38
N ILE A 7 9.07 6.63 -12.82
CA ILE A 7 8.14 5.69 -12.15
C ILE A 7 8.74 4.28 -12.10
N ALA A 8 9.43 3.85 -13.16
CA ALA A 8 10.08 2.54 -13.22
C ALA A 8 11.16 2.39 -12.14
N TRP A 9 12.00 3.41 -11.97
CA TRP A 9 13.03 3.41 -10.93
C TRP A 9 12.41 3.39 -9.52
N LYS A 10 11.34 4.16 -9.29
CA LYS A 10 10.62 4.16 -8.00
C LYS A 10 10.00 2.80 -7.69
N LEU A 11 9.42 2.15 -8.70
CA LEU A 11 8.88 0.80 -8.57
C LEU A 11 9.97 -0.21 -8.21
N GLU A 12 11.11 -0.18 -8.92
CA GLU A 12 12.25 -1.04 -8.62
C GLU A 12 12.75 -0.83 -7.19
N TRP A 13 12.88 0.43 -6.75
CA TRP A 13 13.23 0.75 -5.37
C TRP A 13 12.23 0.15 -4.37
N LEU A 14 10.93 0.28 -4.63
CA LEU A 14 9.88 -0.27 -3.78
C LEU A 14 9.90 -1.81 -3.74
N GLN A 15 10.29 -2.47 -4.83
CA GLN A 15 10.46 -3.93 -4.88
C GLN A 15 11.67 -4.37 -4.04
N VAL A 16 12.83 -3.74 -4.26
CA VAL A 16 14.08 -4.02 -3.52
C VAL A 16 13.88 -3.84 -2.00
N HIS A 17 13.08 -2.86 -1.58
CA HIS A 17 12.81 -2.58 -0.18
C HIS A 17 11.59 -3.33 0.40
N GLY A 18 11.01 -4.25 -0.38
CA GLY A 18 9.97 -5.17 0.08
C GLY A 18 8.58 -4.54 0.25
N TYR A 19 8.34 -3.34 -0.29
CA TYR A 19 7.04 -2.70 -0.30
C TYR A 19 6.11 -3.32 -1.34
N VAL A 20 6.63 -3.61 -2.52
CA VAL A 20 5.95 -4.30 -3.64
C VAL A 20 6.62 -5.65 -3.84
N ARG A 21 5.84 -6.68 -4.14
CA ARG A 21 6.32 -8.01 -4.54
C ARG A 21 5.63 -8.44 -5.81
N GLU A 22 6.31 -9.22 -6.62
CA GLU A 22 5.68 -9.92 -7.74
C GLU A 22 5.38 -11.34 -7.30
N ILE A 23 4.10 -11.74 -7.39
CA ILE A 23 3.63 -13.08 -7.06
C ILE A 23 2.80 -13.54 -8.26
N ASN A 24 3.22 -14.62 -8.91
CA ASN A 24 2.53 -15.17 -10.10
C ASN A 24 2.33 -14.14 -11.23
N GLY A 25 3.28 -13.22 -11.45
CA GLY A 25 3.17 -12.16 -12.45
C GLY A 25 2.28 -10.98 -12.04
N GLU A 26 1.70 -11.00 -10.83
CA GLU A 26 0.91 -9.90 -10.29
C GLU A 26 1.68 -9.11 -9.22
N GLN A 27 1.58 -7.78 -9.29
CA GLN A 27 2.16 -6.91 -8.27
C GLN A 27 1.27 -6.88 -7.04
N THR A 28 1.81 -7.38 -5.94
CA THR A 28 1.17 -7.41 -4.62
C THR A 28 1.84 -6.44 -3.67
N LEU A 29 1.03 -5.70 -2.90
CA LEU A 29 1.53 -4.83 -1.85
C LEU A 29 1.77 -5.60 -0.56
N SER A 30 2.88 -5.32 0.12
CA SER A 30 3.08 -5.77 1.50
C SER A 30 2.07 -5.08 2.43
N THR A 31 1.82 -5.67 3.61
CA THR A 31 1.00 -5.02 4.65
C THR A 31 1.59 -3.68 5.10
N LYS A 32 2.92 -3.51 5.04
CA LYS A 32 3.59 -2.22 5.30
C LYS A 32 3.25 -1.19 4.22
N ALA A 33 3.31 -1.58 2.94
CA ALA A 33 2.94 -0.71 1.83
C ALA A 33 1.45 -0.32 1.90
N LEU A 34 0.57 -1.30 2.13
CA LEU A 34 -0.86 -1.06 2.37
C LEU A 34 -1.09 -0.07 3.52
N SER A 35 -0.34 -0.21 4.62
CA SER A 35 -0.43 0.73 5.76
C SER A 35 -0.06 2.15 5.36
N LEU A 36 1.01 2.33 4.59
CA LEU A 36 1.45 3.65 4.12
C LEU A 36 0.42 4.29 3.18
N ILE A 37 -0.07 3.57 2.16
CA ILE A 37 -0.98 4.16 1.16
C ILE A 37 -2.40 4.41 1.69
N SER A 38 -2.80 3.67 2.72
CA SER A 38 -4.16 3.74 3.27
C SER A 38 -4.23 4.52 4.58
N LYS A 39 -3.07 4.86 5.16
CA LYS A 39 -2.91 5.38 6.53
C LYS A 39 -3.53 4.50 7.61
N VAL A 40 -3.94 3.26 7.30
CA VAL A 40 -4.43 2.31 8.29
C VAL A 40 -3.23 1.70 9.01
N PRO A 41 -3.22 1.61 10.35
CA PRO A 41 -2.12 1.01 11.08
C PRO A 41 -1.83 -0.43 10.62
N VAL A 42 -0.55 -0.76 10.43
CA VAL A 42 -0.11 -2.09 9.99
C VAL A 42 -0.62 -3.22 10.91
N VAL A 43 -0.81 -2.95 12.20
CA VAL A 43 -1.36 -3.91 13.16
C VAL A 43 -2.81 -4.27 12.82
N ARG A 44 -3.66 -3.28 12.48
CA ARG A 44 -5.04 -3.54 12.03
C ARG A 44 -5.08 -4.36 10.75
N LEU A 45 -4.20 -4.06 9.80
CA LEU A 45 -4.05 -4.81 8.55
C LEU A 45 -3.64 -6.27 8.81
N ARG A 46 -2.65 -6.51 9.67
CA ARG A 46 -2.21 -7.86 10.02
C ARG A 46 -3.29 -8.66 10.72
N LEU A 47 -4.06 -8.03 11.62
CA LEU A 47 -5.20 -8.68 12.28
C LEU A 47 -6.28 -9.08 11.27
N ALA A 48 -6.60 -8.19 10.31
CA ALA A 48 -7.55 -8.52 9.24
C ALA A 48 -7.06 -9.70 8.38
N VAL A 49 -5.76 -9.73 8.02
CA VAL A 49 -5.16 -10.85 7.27
C VAL A 49 -5.23 -12.15 8.07
N ALA A 50 -4.82 -12.12 9.33
CA ALA A 50 -4.82 -13.30 10.19
C ALA A 50 -6.23 -13.85 10.39
N LYS A 51 -7.22 -12.98 10.58
CA LYS A 51 -8.63 -13.36 10.71
C LYS A 51 -9.16 -14.03 9.44
N GLY A 52 -8.92 -13.44 8.26
CA GLY A 52 -9.34 -14.02 6.98
C GLY A 52 -8.68 -15.38 6.66
N MET A 53 -7.42 -15.56 7.06
CA MET A 53 -6.72 -16.85 6.93
C MET A 53 -7.31 -17.94 7.84
N LEU A 54 -7.75 -17.58 9.04
CA LEU A 54 -8.28 -18.53 10.03
C LEU A 54 -9.75 -18.88 9.81
N GLU A 55 -10.57 -17.92 9.37
CA GLU A 55 -12.03 -18.08 9.34
C GLU A 55 -12.60 -18.42 7.95
N GLU A 56 -11.96 -18.00 6.85
CA GLU A 56 -12.59 -18.04 5.51
C GLU A 56 -11.74 -18.69 4.42
N GLY A 57 -10.81 -19.57 4.79
CA GLY A 57 -10.09 -20.41 3.81
C GLY A 57 -9.33 -19.63 2.73
N ASN A 58 -8.65 -18.54 3.12
CA ASN A 58 -7.96 -17.55 2.28
C ASN A 58 -8.84 -16.43 1.67
N THR A 59 -10.10 -16.29 2.09
CA THR A 59 -10.88 -15.10 1.72
C THR A 59 -10.49 -13.92 2.60
N PHE A 60 -9.89 -12.89 2.00
CA PHE A 60 -9.47 -11.69 2.71
C PHE A 60 -10.66 -10.75 2.91
N HIS A 61 -11.39 -10.89 4.01
CA HIS A 61 -12.46 -9.97 4.37
C HIS A 61 -11.91 -8.72 5.07
N ILE A 62 -11.96 -7.56 4.40
CA ILE A 62 -11.67 -6.27 5.01
C ILE A 62 -12.99 -5.71 5.57
N PRO A 63 -13.09 -5.45 6.88
CA PRO A 63 -14.26 -4.81 7.47
C PRO A 63 -14.61 -3.47 6.79
N GLU A 64 -15.90 -3.14 6.67
CA GLU A 64 -16.36 -1.93 5.97
C GLU A 64 -15.83 -0.62 6.59
N ASP A 65 -15.68 -0.57 7.92
CA ASP A 65 -15.08 0.57 8.62
C ASP A 65 -13.62 0.76 8.20
N MET A 66 -12.89 -0.35 8.08
CA MET A 66 -11.51 -0.35 7.63
C MET A 66 -11.40 0.02 6.15
N LEU A 67 -12.31 -0.47 5.28
CA LEU A 67 -12.38 -0.02 3.88
C LEU A 67 -12.62 1.49 3.77
N ARG A 68 -13.50 2.05 4.62
CA ARG A 68 -13.76 3.49 4.67
C ARG A 68 -12.51 4.27 5.10
N ASP A 69 -11.81 3.80 6.13
CA ASP A 69 -10.55 4.41 6.59
C ASP A 69 -9.50 4.38 5.47
N MET A 70 -9.36 3.24 4.78
CA MET A 70 -8.41 3.09 3.68
C MET A 70 -8.73 4.05 2.53
N ARG A 71 -10.00 4.13 2.11
CA ARG A 71 -10.45 5.05 1.05
C ARG A 71 -10.18 6.50 1.42
N ARG A 72 -10.43 6.89 2.68
CA ARG A 72 -10.12 8.24 3.18
C ARG A 72 -8.62 8.52 3.10
N GLY A 73 -7.78 7.61 3.64
CA GLY A 73 -6.33 7.79 3.64
C GLY A 73 -5.75 7.92 2.23
N ILE A 74 -6.21 7.10 1.28
CA ILE A 74 -5.81 7.19 -0.12
C ILE A 74 -6.14 8.58 -0.70
N LYS A 75 -7.37 9.07 -0.52
CA LYS A 75 -7.77 10.39 -1.02
C LYS A 75 -6.95 11.52 -0.43
N GLU A 76 -6.65 11.46 0.87
CA GLU A 76 -5.80 12.45 1.54
C GLU A 76 -4.38 12.45 0.96
N LEU A 77 -3.81 11.29 0.65
CA LEU A 77 -2.49 11.19 0.04
C LEU A 77 -2.48 11.67 -1.41
N GLN A 78 -3.51 11.34 -2.18
CA GLN A 78 -3.67 11.84 -3.54
C GLN A 78 -3.73 13.37 -3.57
N ALA A 79 -4.49 13.97 -2.64
CA ALA A 79 -4.55 15.42 -2.48
C ALA A 79 -3.20 16.00 -2.02
N LYS A 80 -2.52 15.36 -1.05
CA LYS A 80 -1.23 15.80 -0.53
C LYS A 80 -0.13 15.83 -1.60
N TYR A 81 -0.04 14.81 -2.44
CA TYR A 81 1.01 14.69 -3.46
C TYR A 81 0.58 15.20 -4.83
N ASN A 82 -0.67 15.66 -4.97
CA ASN A 82 -1.25 16.12 -6.23
C ASN A 82 -1.07 15.11 -7.38
N THR A 83 -1.29 13.82 -7.09
CA THR A 83 -1.16 12.73 -8.06
C THR A 83 -2.09 11.57 -7.69
N THR A 84 -2.50 10.80 -8.68
CA THR A 84 -3.23 9.53 -8.49
C THR A 84 -2.33 8.31 -8.60
N SER A 85 -1.05 8.48 -8.93
CA SER A 85 -0.09 7.40 -9.07
C SER A 85 0.24 6.80 -7.70
N MET A 86 -0.16 5.53 -7.49
CA MET A 86 0.13 4.81 -6.25
C MET A 86 1.63 4.59 -6.04
N ILE A 87 2.41 4.42 -7.12
CA ILE A 87 3.87 4.25 -7.03
C ILE A 87 4.54 5.54 -6.55
N GLU A 88 4.11 6.69 -7.08
CA GLU A 88 4.60 8.00 -6.63
C GLU A 88 4.28 8.24 -5.15
N ILE A 89 3.03 8.00 -4.76
CA ILE A 89 2.57 8.18 -3.38
C ILE A 89 3.31 7.24 -2.43
N LEU A 90 3.38 5.95 -2.76
CA LEU A 90 4.00 4.95 -1.91
C LEU A 90 5.50 5.20 -1.77
N TYR A 91 6.20 5.55 -2.85
CA TYR A 91 7.60 5.93 -2.80
C TYR A 91 7.81 7.17 -1.90
N ALA A 92 6.98 8.20 -2.06
CA ALA A 92 7.06 9.41 -1.25
C ALA A 92 6.73 9.16 0.23
N GLU A 93 5.82 8.24 0.55
CA GLU A 93 5.55 7.85 1.95
C GLU A 93 6.67 6.96 2.54
N ALA A 94 7.29 6.11 1.71
CA ALA A 94 8.31 5.15 2.15
C ALA A 94 9.71 5.75 2.36
N THR A 95 9.99 6.92 1.79
CA THR A 95 11.30 7.59 1.81
C THR A 95 11.34 8.85 2.70
N LYS A 96 10.33 9.04 3.54
CA LYS A 96 10.32 10.09 4.57
C LYS A 96 11.16 9.75 5.78
#